data_AF-A0A9N7UT93-F1
#
_entry.id   AF-A0A9N7UT93-F1
#
_cell.length_a   1.000
_cell.length_b   1.000
_cell.length_c   1.000
_cell.angle_alpha   90.00
_cell.angle_beta   90.00
_cell.angle_gamma   90.00
#
_symmetry.space_group_name_H-M   'P 1'
#
loop_
_entity.id
_entity.type
_entity.pdbx_description
1 polymer ?
#
loop_
_entity_poly.entity_id
_entity_poly.type
_entity_poly.pdbx_seq_one_letter_code
_entity_poly.pdbx_strand_id
1 'polypeptide(L)'
;MPRDHKTPPIQKIAKQACTSDTSSADVSDTQSELILPVTTVRAADLKIAPRKSKPSSGAAWLQSPPVTYMYICETEVFSMGVFLLRPGASIPLHDHPDMNGNLRSY
;
A
#
# COMPACT_ATOMS: atom_id res chain seq x y z
N MET A 1 11.97 29.11 7.15
CA MET A 1 10.81 28.47 6.48
C MET A 1 10.19 27.49 7.46
N PRO A 2 8.99 27.76 8.02
CA PRO A 2 8.30 26.80 8.88
C PRO A 2 7.89 25.60 8.03
N ARG A 3 8.29 24.39 8.40
CA ARG A 3 7.81 23.17 7.75
C ARG A 3 6.45 22.88 8.38
N ASP A 4 5.37 22.93 7.61
CA ASP A 4 4.08 22.45 8.11
C ASP A 4 4.25 21.01 8.61
N HIS A 5 4.16 20.82 9.92
CA HIS A 5 4.38 19.54 10.60
C HIS A 5 3.18 18.58 10.44
N LYS A 6 2.56 18.54 9.25
CA LYS A 6 1.52 17.55 8.96
C LYS A 6 2.18 16.18 8.79
N THR A 7 1.87 15.27 9.70
CA THR A 7 2.26 13.86 9.60
C THR A 7 1.85 13.32 8.22
N PRO A 8 2.78 12.78 7.41
CA PRO A 8 2.46 12.23 6.09
C PRO A 8 1.40 11.11 6.21
N PRO A 9 0.51 10.96 5.21
CA PRO A 9 -0.60 10.00 5.27
C PRO A 9 -0.16 8.57 5.62
N ILE A 10 0.93 8.10 5.05
CA ILE A 10 1.49 6.75 5.30
C ILE A 10 1.86 6.55 6.77
N GLN A 11 2.44 7.57 7.41
CA GLN A 11 2.76 7.48 8.83
C GLN A 11 1.51 7.48 9.71
N LYS A 12 0.41 8.13 9.28
CA LYS A 12 -0.87 8.04 10.00
C LYS A 12 -1.44 6.63 9.92
N ILE A 13 -1.40 6.01 8.73
CA ILE A 13 -1.87 4.64 8.52
C ILE A 13 -1.06 3.68 9.38
N ALA A 14 0.27 3.77 9.35
CA ALA A 14 1.13 2.89 10.15
C ALA A 14 0.84 3.02 11.65
N LYS A 15 0.69 4.25 12.15
CA LYS A 15 0.34 4.49 13.56
C LYS A 15 -1.01 3.90 13.94
N GLN A 16 -1.99 4.03 13.06
CA GLN A 16 -3.33 3.53 13.33
C GLN A 16 -3.38 1.99 13.23
N ALA A 17 -2.64 1.39 12.29
CA ALA A 17 -2.50 -0.06 12.19
C ALA A 17 -1.89 -0.65 13.47
N CYS A 18 -0.84 -0.01 14.02
CA CYS A 18 -0.29 -0.38 15.32
C CYS A 18 -1.35 -0.40 16.44
N THR A 19 -2.25 0.59 16.49
CA THR A 19 -3.25 0.69 17.56
C THR A 19 -4.44 -0.26 17.37
N SER A 20 -4.86 -0.51 16.13
CA SER A 20 -6.01 -1.36 15.83
C SER A 20 -5.75 -2.83 16.17
N ASP A 21 -4.52 -3.32 15.96
CA ASP A 21 -4.17 -4.72 16.18
C ASP A 21 -3.68 -5.02 17.61
N THR A 22 -3.33 -3.99 18.40
CA THR A 22 -2.95 -4.16 19.83
C THR A 22 -4.17 -4.16 20.76
N SER A 23 -5.31 -3.66 20.29
CA SER A 23 -6.58 -3.59 21.04
C SER A 23 -7.27 -4.96 21.04
N SER A 24 -7.26 -5.67 22.17
CA SER A 24 -7.96 -6.95 22.38
C SER A 24 -9.50 -6.85 22.44
N ALA A 25 -10.07 -5.71 22.03
CA ALA A 25 -11.51 -5.48 21.96
C ALA A 25 -11.94 -5.42 20.49
N ASP A 26 -12.82 -6.33 20.10
CA ASP A 26 -13.51 -6.48 18.82
C ASP A 26 -12.77 -5.90 17.59
N VAL A 27 -11.93 -6.75 16.97
CA VAL A 27 -11.13 -6.46 15.77
C VAL A 27 -11.97 -5.88 14.61
N SER A 28 -13.27 -6.18 14.58
CA SER A 28 -14.16 -5.73 13.51
C SER A 28 -14.40 -4.21 13.50
N ASP A 29 -14.54 -3.59 14.68
CA ASP A 29 -14.76 -2.15 14.80
C ASP A 29 -13.48 -1.35 14.57
N THR A 30 -12.33 -1.83 15.06
CA THR A 30 -11.04 -1.12 14.93
C THR A 30 -10.46 -1.17 13.51
N GLN A 31 -10.79 -2.20 12.71
CA GLN A 31 -10.39 -2.29 11.31
C GLN A 31 -11.15 -1.29 10.43
N SER A 32 -12.40 -0.97 10.77
CA SER A 32 -13.21 0.00 10.02
C SER A 32 -12.58 1.40 10.01
N GLU A 33 -11.89 1.77 11.09
CA GLU A 33 -11.22 3.05 11.21
C GLU A 33 -10.01 3.17 10.26
N LEU A 34 -9.40 2.06 9.84
CA LEU A 34 -8.27 2.04 8.90
C LEU A 34 -8.69 2.26 7.44
N ILE A 35 -9.98 2.08 7.12
CA ILE A 35 -10.50 2.19 5.75
C ILE A 35 -10.32 3.61 5.23
N LEU A 36 -10.71 4.63 6.00
CA LEU A 36 -10.63 6.02 5.57
C LEU A 36 -9.18 6.47 5.32
N PRO A 37 -8.21 6.28 6.24
CA PRO A 37 -6.81 6.54 5.98
C PRO A 37 -6.27 5.86 4.72
N VAL A 38 -6.51 4.55 4.55
CA VAL A 38 -5.98 3.77 3.42
C VAL A 38 -6.62 4.23 2.09
N THR A 39 -7.90 4.57 2.08
CA THR A 39 -8.62 5.00 0.87
C THR A 39 -8.30 6.43 0.43
N THR A 40 -7.69 7.25 1.28
CA THR A 40 -7.31 8.65 0.97
C THR A 40 -5.91 8.82 0.41
N VAL A 41 -5.05 7.80 0.55
CA VAL A 41 -3.70 7.80 -0.03
C VAL A 41 -3.77 8.06 -1.52
N ARG A 42 -2.71 8.63 -2.09
CA ARG A 42 -2.51 8.77 -3.53
C ARG A 42 -1.11 8.31 -3.90
N ALA A 43 -0.92 7.95 -5.17
CA ALA A 43 0.40 7.61 -5.70
C ALA A 43 1.46 8.70 -5.43
N ALA A 44 1.05 9.98 -5.45
CA ALA A 44 1.92 11.11 -5.15
C ALA A 44 2.45 11.11 -3.71
N ASP A 45 1.67 10.62 -2.74
CA ASP A 45 2.11 10.53 -1.33
C ASP A 45 3.24 9.51 -1.15
N LEU A 46 3.29 8.53 -2.05
CA LEU A 46 4.32 7.49 -2.15
C LEU A 46 5.45 7.87 -3.13
N LYS A 47 5.43 9.09 -3.68
CA LYS A 47 6.34 9.55 -4.74
C LYS A 47 6.34 8.65 -5.98
N ILE A 48 5.23 7.96 -6.23
CA ILE A 48 5.03 7.15 -7.42
C ILE A 48 4.48 8.06 -8.52
N ALA A 49 5.28 8.29 -9.55
CA ALA A 49 4.85 9.05 -10.71
C ALA A 49 3.95 8.18 -11.61
N PRO A 50 2.90 8.74 -12.23
CA PRO A 50 2.15 8.05 -13.27
C PRO A 50 3.12 7.59 -14.38
N ARG A 51 3.01 6.33 -14.83
CA ARG A 51 3.78 5.86 -15.97
C ARG A 51 3.43 6.75 -17.17
N LYS A 52 4.42 7.43 -17.74
CA LYS A 52 4.25 8.09 -19.03
C LYS A 52 4.01 6.98 -20.05
N SER A 53 2.84 6.98 -20.68
CA SER A 53 2.36 6.01 -21.66
C SER A 53 3.13 6.04 -22.99
N LYS A 54 4.43 6.37 -22.99
CA LYS A 54 5.24 6.12 -24.17
C LYS A 54 5.39 4.61 -24.29
N PRO A 55 5.03 4.01 -25.44
CA PRO A 55 5.41 2.63 -25.70
C PRO A 55 6.93 2.62 -25.60
N SER A 56 7.49 2.04 -24.53
CA SER A 56 8.91 1.76 -24.56
C SER A 56 9.11 0.83 -25.73
N SER A 57 10.17 1.04 -26.51
CA SER A 57 10.63 0.05 -27.50
C SER A 57 10.41 -1.35 -26.95
N GLY A 58 9.78 -2.25 -27.72
CA GLY A 58 9.24 -3.52 -27.23
C GLY A 58 10.22 -4.37 -26.42
N ALA A 59 11.52 -4.15 -26.62
CA ALA A 59 12.59 -4.74 -25.81
C ALA A 59 12.54 -4.33 -24.32
N ALA A 60 12.32 -3.06 -23.98
CA ALA A 60 12.35 -2.60 -22.57
C ALA A 60 11.09 -3.02 -21.77
N TRP A 61 9.97 -3.29 -22.44
CA TRP A 61 8.77 -3.84 -21.81
C TRP A 61 8.92 -5.32 -21.42
N LEU A 62 9.68 -6.09 -22.19
CA LEU A 62 9.99 -7.49 -21.89
C LEU A 62 10.97 -7.63 -20.71
N GLN A 63 11.85 -6.65 -20.52
CA GLN A 63 12.93 -6.69 -19.52
C GLN A 63 12.49 -6.19 -18.12
N SER A 64 11.30 -5.60 -18.00
CA SER A 64 10.80 -5.15 -16.70
C SER A 64 9.97 -6.24 -16.01
N PRO A 65 10.12 -6.41 -14.68
CA PRO A 65 9.38 -7.43 -13.95
C PRO A 65 7.86 -7.21 -14.08
N PRO A 66 7.04 -8.27 -14.13
CA PRO A 66 5.58 -8.17 -14.18
C PRO A 66 4.99 -7.48 -12.95
N VAL A 67 5.61 -7.71 -11.80
CA VAL A 67 5.21 -7.14 -10.50
C VAL A 67 6.47 -6.70 -9.75
N THR A 68 6.46 -5.50 -9.20
CA THR A 68 7.48 -5.02 -8.27
C THR A 68 6.85 -4.75 -6.92
N TYR A 69 7.46 -5.24 -5.84
CA TYR A 69 7.06 -4.94 -4.47
C TYR A 69 7.89 -3.79 -3.90
N MET A 70 7.23 -2.80 -3.33
CA MET A 70 7.85 -1.70 -2.58
C MET A 70 7.49 -1.85 -1.12
N TYR A 71 8.48 -2.21 -0.31
CA TYR A 71 8.38 -2.30 1.14
C TYR A 71 8.16 -0.92 1.77
N ILE A 72 7.21 -0.81 2.72
CA ILE A 72 7.02 0.37 3.55
C ILE A 72 7.45 0.07 4.99
N CYS A 73 6.82 -0.91 5.62
CA CYS A 73 7.18 -1.37 6.96
C CYS A 73 6.56 -2.73 7.27
N GLU A 74 7.17 -3.44 8.20
CA GLU A 74 6.70 -4.70 8.75
C GLU A 74 6.97 -4.69 10.26
N THR A 75 6.04 -5.26 11.00
CA THR A 75 6.06 -5.42 12.45
C THR A 75 5.55 -6.81 12.81
N GLU A 76 5.57 -7.16 14.09
CA GLU A 76 5.01 -8.43 14.57
C GLU A 76 3.49 -8.56 14.34
N VAL A 77 2.77 -7.45 14.19
CA VAL A 77 1.29 -7.43 14.12
C VAL A 77 0.74 -7.04 12.73
N PHE A 78 1.48 -6.26 11.95
CA PHE A 78 1.05 -5.89 10.58
C PHE A 78 2.23 -5.71 9.63
N SER A 79 1.95 -5.82 8.33
CA SER A 79 2.84 -5.46 7.24
C SER A 79 2.17 -4.46 6.30
N MET A 80 2.98 -3.59 5.68
CA MET A 80 2.51 -2.58 4.72
C MET A 80 3.49 -2.49 3.55
N GLY A 81 2.94 -2.53 2.34
CA GLY A 81 3.71 -2.37 1.12
C GLY A 81 2.84 -2.03 -0.09
N VAL A 82 3.49 -1.83 -1.23
CA VAL A 82 2.83 -1.45 -2.49
C VAL A 82 3.26 -2.41 -3.59
N PHE A 83 2.29 -2.94 -4.33
CA PHE A 83 2.55 -3.71 -5.54
C PHE A 83 2.38 -2.81 -6.77
N LEU A 84 3.44 -2.73 -7.58
CA LEU A 84 3.45 -2.04 -8.87
C LEU A 84 3.32 -3.10 -9.97
N LEU A 85 2.17 -3.13 -10.64
CA LEU A 85 1.89 -4.10 -11.70
C LEU A 85 2.16 -3.48 -13.08
N ARG A 86 2.80 -4.24 -13.98
CA ARG A 86 2.75 -3.89 -15.41
C ARG A 86 1.32 -4.07 -15.93
N PRO A 87 0.88 -3.26 -16.91
CA PRO A 87 -0.38 -3.52 -17.61
C PRO A 87 -0.43 -4.95 -18.15
N GLY A 88 -1.53 -5.64 -17.87
CA GLY A 88 -1.74 -7.05 -18.21
C GLY A 88 -1.10 -8.05 -17.24
N ALA A 89 -0.29 -7.61 -16.26
CA ALA A 89 0.16 -8.47 -15.18
C ALA A 89 -0.90 -8.57 -14.08
N SER A 90 -0.89 -9.67 -13.36
CA SER A 90 -1.73 -9.91 -12.19
C SER A 90 -0.92 -10.58 -11.10
N ILE A 91 -1.38 -10.45 -9.86
CA ILE A 91 -0.95 -11.32 -8.77
C ILE A 91 -1.92 -12.52 -8.80
N PRO A 92 -1.43 -13.76 -8.94
CA PRO A 92 -2.28 -14.94 -8.95
C PRO A 92 -3.14 -15.03 -7.68
N LEU A 93 -4.27 -15.73 -7.78
CA LEU A 93 -5.10 -16.01 -6.62
C LEU A 93 -4.29 -16.80 -5.58
N HIS A 94 -4.31 -16.32 -4.35
CA HIS A 94 -3.67 -16.96 -3.20
C HIS A 94 -4.48 -16.60 -1.95
N ASP A 95 -4.44 -17.49 -0.96
CA ASP A 95 -5.10 -17.29 0.31
C ASP A 95 -4.17 -16.60 1.32
N HIS A 96 -4.78 -15.95 2.30
CA HIS A 96 -4.11 -15.37 3.47
C HIS A 96 -4.74 -15.95 4.74
N PRO A 97 -4.36 -17.18 5.15
CA PRO A 97 -4.88 -17.78 6.38
C PRO A 97 -4.48 -16.92 7.58
N ASP A 98 -5.42 -16.75 8.52
CA ASP A 98 -5.22 -16.02 9.78
C ASP A 98 -4.84 -14.54 9.63
N MET A 99 -5.12 -13.92 8.48
CA MET A 99 -4.79 -12.52 8.19
C MET A 99 -5.99 -11.71 7.67
N ASN A 100 -6.07 -10.45 8.09
CA ASN A 100 -6.97 -9.44 7.52
C ASN A 100 -6.18 -8.45 6.65
N GLY A 101 -6.71 -8.10 5.47
CA GLY A 101 -6.03 -7.22 4.52
C GLY A 101 -6.91 -6.06 4.03
N ASN A 102 -6.38 -4.84 4.07
CA ASN A 102 -6.99 -3.66 3.45
C ASN A 102 -6.21 -3.30 2.17
N LEU A 103 -6.83 -3.46 1.00
CA LEU A 103 -6.21 -3.16 -0.30
C LEU A 103 -6.86 -1.96 -0.98
N ARG A 104 -6.04 -1.06 -1.53
CA ARG A 104 -6.50 0.03 -2.41
C ARG A 104 -5.72 0.04 -3.72
N SER A 105 -6.44 0.01 -4.83
CA SER A 105 -5.91 0.14 -6.19
C SER A 105 -6.19 1.53 -6.79
N TYR A 106 -5.38 1.90 -7.79
CA TYR A 106 -5.49 3.11 -8.61
C TYR A 106 -5.36 2.76 -10.09
#